data_AF-A0A2U3R6Q3-F1
#
_entry.id   AF-A0A2U3R6Q3-F1
#
_cell.length_a   1.000
_cell.length_b   1.000
_cell.length_c   1.000
_cell.angle_alpha   90.00
_cell.angle_beta   90.00
_cell.angle_gamma   90.00
#
_symmetry.space_group_name_H-M   'P 1'
#
loop_
_entity.id
_entity.type
_entity.pdbx_description
1 polymer ?
#
loop_
_entity_poly.entity_id
_entity_poly.type
_entity_poly.pdbx_seq_one_letter_code
_entity_poly.pdbx_strand_id
1 'polypeptide(L)'
;MTYSIDFRKKVLDIKEREKISFEKVSKRFGIGKNKVFVWSKNILPLKNRNRAPTKISIDKLKEDVSQYSDAYQYERAERLGVSKSGIQKALKRLNITYKKTIKHSKEKKGERFKFQNKIKRYKNKEKVVVFTDESSFVNSTLLELTYMQQDT
;
A
#
# COMPACT_ATOMS: atom_id res chain seq x y z
N MET A 1 21.78 11.26 -17.25
CA MET A 1 22.92 11.77 -16.45
C MET A 1 24.17 11.63 -17.29
N THR A 2 25.02 12.65 -17.35
CA THR A 2 26.20 12.66 -18.25
C THR A 2 27.30 11.66 -17.84
N TYR A 3 27.44 11.34 -16.55
CA TYR A 3 28.52 10.48 -16.04
C TYR A 3 27.98 9.31 -15.21
N SER A 4 28.52 8.10 -15.42
CA SER A 4 28.18 6.87 -14.68
C SER A 4 28.65 6.92 -13.21
N ILE A 5 28.10 6.06 -12.36
CA ILE A 5 28.46 6.01 -10.93
C ILE A 5 29.90 5.51 -10.76
N ASP A 6 30.30 4.51 -11.53
CA ASP A 6 31.64 3.91 -11.44
C ASP A 6 32.72 4.92 -11.84
N PHE A 7 32.44 5.75 -12.84
CA PHE A 7 33.33 6.83 -13.23
C PHE A 7 33.51 7.85 -12.10
N ARG A 8 32.43 8.24 -11.41
CA ARG A 8 32.52 9.17 -10.27
C ARG A 8 33.34 8.59 -9.13
N LYS A 9 33.14 7.30 -8.81
CA LYS A 9 33.93 6.58 -7.80
C LYS A 9 35.40 6.61 -8.18
N LYS A 10 35.74 6.19 -9.41
CA LYS A 10 37.12 6.19 -9.91
C LYS A 10 37.79 7.56 -9.83
N VAL A 11 37.09 8.63 -10.18
CA VAL A 11 37.61 10.01 -10.09
C VAL A 11 37.89 10.42 -8.64
N LEU A 12 37.02 10.04 -7.71
CA LEU A 12 37.19 10.31 -6.27
C LEU A 12 38.32 9.45 -5.67
N ASP A 13 38.39 8.17 -6.01
CA ASP A 13 39.46 7.26 -5.56
C ASP A 13 40.84 7.75 -5.99
N ILE A 14 40.96 8.22 -7.24
CA ILE A 14 42.20 8.79 -7.77
C ILE A 14 42.56 10.08 -7.05
N LYS A 15 41.57 10.94 -6.77
CA LYS A 15 41.78 12.16 -6.00
C LYS A 15 42.31 11.86 -4.60
N GLU A 16 41.77 10.86 -3.92
CA GLU A 16 42.19 10.45 -2.57
C GLU A 16 43.57 9.82 -2.56
N ARG A 17 43.84 8.89 -3.50
CA ARG A 17 45.13 8.23 -3.65
C ARG A 17 46.27 9.21 -3.91
N GLU A 18 46.05 10.17 -4.81
CA GLU A 18 47.08 11.12 -5.21
C GLU A 18 47.06 12.41 -4.37
N LYS A 19 46.09 12.57 -3.45
CA LYS A 19 45.87 13.76 -2.60
C LYS A 19 45.85 15.08 -3.39
N ILE A 20 45.19 15.06 -4.55
CA ILE A 20 45.17 16.19 -5.49
C ILE A 20 43.97 17.13 -5.22
N SER A 21 44.13 18.42 -5.54
CA SER A 21 43.04 19.40 -5.47
C SER A 21 41.96 19.15 -6.53
N PHE A 22 40.72 19.59 -6.26
CA PHE A 22 39.60 19.46 -7.20
C PHE A 22 39.88 20.08 -8.57
N GLU A 23 40.71 21.12 -8.63
CA GLU A 23 41.06 21.80 -9.88
C GLU A 23 41.99 20.97 -10.75
N LYS A 24 43.02 20.36 -10.15
CA LYS A 24 43.94 19.46 -10.88
C LYS A 24 43.22 18.20 -11.36
N VAL A 25 42.32 17.63 -10.54
CA VAL A 25 41.45 16.51 -10.96
C VAL A 25 40.54 16.93 -12.11
N SER A 26 39.92 18.10 -12.01
CA SER A 26 39.08 18.68 -13.07
C SER A 26 39.82 18.81 -14.40
N LYS A 27 41.05 19.34 -14.38
CA LYS A 27 41.92 19.46 -15.57
C LYS A 27 42.30 18.09 -16.14
N ARG A 28 42.67 17.13 -15.29
CA ARG A 28 43.09 15.78 -15.69
C ARG A 28 41.99 15.00 -16.42
N PHE A 29 40.75 15.09 -15.94
CA PHE A 29 39.61 14.34 -16.50
C PHE A 29 38.73 15.17 -17.44
N GLY A 30 39.01 16.46 -17.63
CA GLY A 30 38.18 17.36 -18.46
C GLY A 30 36.77 17.59 -17.90
N ILE A 31 36.60 17.55 -16.59
CA ILE A 31 35.29 17.66 -15.90
C ILE A 31 35.23 19.00 -15.19
N GLY A 32 34.11 19.71 -15.20
CA GLY A 32 33.98 20.95 -14.43
C GLY A 32 34.24 20.75 -12.93
N LYS A 33 35.06 21.61 -12.31
CA LYS A 33 35.43 21.59 -10.88
C LYS A 33 34.22 21.38 -9.95
N ASN A 34 33.12 22.10 -10.21
CA ASN A 34 31.90 21.98 -9.42
C ASN A 34 31.29 20.57 -9.44
N LYS A 35 31.42 19.82 -10.54
CA LYS A 35 30.89 18.46 -10.62
C LYS A 35 31.64 17.52 -9.68
N VAL A 36 32.98 17.58 -9.67
CA VAL A 36 33.82 16.76 -8.78
C VAL A 36 33.51 17.09 -7.31
N PHE A 37 33.32 18.37 -6.99
CA PHE A 37 32.91 18.80 -5.65
C PHE A 37 31.50 18.34 -5.27
N VAL A 38 30.54 18.37 -6.19
CA VAL A 38 29.19 17.82 -5.94
C VAL A 38 29.27 16.31 -5.71
N TRP A 39 30.10 15.58 -6.45
CA TRP A 39 30.27 14.14 -6.27
C TRP A 39 30.90 13.77 -4.93
N SER A 40 31.82 14.58 -4.40
CA SER A 40 32.36 14.35 -3.05
C SER A 40 31.32 14.53 -1.95
N LYS A 41 30.25 15.31 -2.21
CA LYS A 41 29.12 15.41 -1.28
C LYS A 41 28.08 14.33 -1.51
N ASN A 42 27.74 14.07 -2.77
CA ASN A 42 26.69 13.16 -3.19
C ASN A 42 27.10 12.45 -4.49
N ILE A 43 27.52 11.19 -4.37
CA ILE A 43 27.98 10.41 -5.51
C ILE A 43 26.82 9.92 -6.37
N LEU A 44 25.67 9.64 -5.73
CA LEU A 44 24.49 9.12 -6.40
C LEU A 44 23.79 10.20 -7.22
N PRO A 45 23.40 9.91 -8.47
CA PRO A 45 22.62 10.84 -9.25
C PRO A 45 21.24 11.07 -8.61
N LEU A 46 20.81 12.34 -8.55
CA LEU A 46 19.40 12.63 -8.27
C LEU A 46 18.57 12.11 -9.43
N LYS A 47 17.73 11.11 -9.17
CA LYS A 47 16.84 10.50 -10.17
C LYS A 47 15.62 11.38 -10.43
N ASN A 48 15.06 11.99 -9.38
CA ASN A 48 13.81 12.71 -9.43
C ASN A 48 13.98 14.14 -8.90
N ARG A 49 13.30 15.09 -9.53
CA ARG A 49 13.17 16.46 -9.01
C ARG A 49 12.11 16.49 -7.92
N ASN A 50 12.46 16.97 -6.73
CA ASN A 50 11.46 17.27 -5.70
C ASN A 50 10.70 18.54 -6.11
N ARG A 51 9.41 18.41 -6.46
CA ARG A 51 8.53 19.53 -6.83
C ARG A 51 7.19 19.37 -6.13
N ALA A 52 6.76 20.44 -5.46
CA ALA A 52 5.45 20.49 -4.81
C ALA A 52 4.29 20.41 -5.83
N PRO A 53 3.12 19.89 -5.43
CA PRO A 53 1.90 19.95 -6.24
C PRO A 53 1.50 21.41 -6.51
N THR A 54 1.18 21.74 -7.77
CA THR A 54 0.81 23.12 -8.14
C THR A 54 -0.69 23.38 -8.08
N LYS A 55 -1.52 22.40 -8.43
CA LYS A 55 -2.98 22.60 -8.60
C LYS A 55 -3.87 21.98 -7.52
N ILE A 56 -3.37 20.98 -6.80
CA ILE A 56 -4.18 20.20 -5.84
C ILE A 56 -3.62 20.47 -4.45
N SER A 57 -4.43 21.09 -3.58
CA SER A 57 -4.12 21.19 -2.16
C SER A 57 -4.21 19.80 -1.52
N ILE A 58 -3.21 19.46 -0.71
CA ILE A 58 -3.12 18.14 -0.05
C ILE A 58 -4.26 18.00 0.97
N ASP A 59 -4.57 19.06 1.70
CA ASP A 59 -5.54 19.02 2.79
C ASP A 59 -6.96 18.85 2.25
N LYS A 60 -7.32 19.61 1.21
CA LYS A 60 -8.61 19.44 0.51
C LYS A 60 -8.82 18.03 -0.04
N LEU A 61 -7.76 17.40 -0.56
CA LEU A 61 -7.85 16.04 -1.06
C LEU A 61 -8.02 15.02 0.09
N LYS A 62 -7.38 15.23 1.25
CA LYS A 62 -7.56 14.37 2.42
C LYS A 62 -8.98 14.46 2.98
N GLU A 63 -9.53 15.66 3.06
CA GLU A 63 -10.91 15.90 3.50
C GLU A 63 -11.91 15.18 2.57
N ASP A 64 -11.78 15.35 1.25
CA ASP A 64 -12.65 14.68 0.27
C ASP A 64 -12.51 13.13 0.33
N VAL A 65 -11.31 12.60 0.57
CA VAL A 65 -11.09 11.16 0.79
C VAL A 65 -11.78 10.66 2.05
N SER A 66 -11.73 11.44 3.13
CA SER A 66 -12.39 11.06 4.39
C SER A 66 -13.92 11.10 4.28
N GLN A 67 -14.47 12.14 3.65
CA GLN A 67 -15.92 12.30 3.49
C GLN A 67 -16.50 11.28 2.51
N TYR A 68 -15.83 11.04 1.39
CA TYR A 68 -16.34 10.22 0.30
C TYR A 68 -15.42 9.03 0.03
N SER A 69 -15.21 8.13 0.99
CA SER A 69 -14.24 7.03 0.83
C SER A 69 -14.44 6.16 -0.42
N ASP A 70 -15.68 5.93 -0.86
CA ASP A 70 -16.01 5.10 -2.02
C ASP A 70 -16.10 5.86 -3.36
N ALA A 71 -15.92 7.18 -3.35
CA ALA A 71 -16.05 7.99 -4.55
C ALA A 71 -14.97 7.68 -5.59
N TYR A 72 -15.39 7.65 -6.85
CA TYR A 72 -14.52 7.45 -8.01
C TYR A 72 -13.63 8.67 -8.27
N GLN A 73 -12.48 8.43 -8.90
CA GLN A 73 -11.52 9.49 -9.20
C GLN A 73 -12.06 10.61 -10.10
N TYR A 74 -13.07 10.33 -10.94
CA TYR A 74 -13.69 11.34 -11.79
C TYR A 74 -14.67 12.23 -11.01
N GLU A 75 -15.43 11.67 -10.07
CA GLU A 75 -16.34 12.42 -9.18
C GLU A 75 -15.54 13.38 -8.29
N ARG A 76 -14.43 12.91 -7.72
CA ARG A 76 -13.52 13.76 -6.93
C ARG A 76 -12.94 14.88 -7.78
N ALA A 77 -12.68 14.60 -9.06
CA ALA A 77 -12.09 15.55 -10.01
C ALA A 77 -13.05 16.68 -10.33
N GLU A 78 -14.33 16.35 -10.50
CA GLU A 78 -15.41 17.32 -10.67
C GLU A 78 -15.54 18.23 -9.43
N ARG A 79 -15.58 17.67 -8.21
CA ARG A 79 -15.66 18.45 -6.95
C ARG A 79 -14.47 19.38 -6.75
N LEU A 80 -13.27 18.90 -7.05
CA LEU A 80 -12.02 19.64 -6.82
C LEU A 80 -11.60 20.51 -8.03
N GLY A 81 -12.37 20.50 -9.13
CA GLY A 81 -12.07 21.28 -10.33
C GLY A 81 -10.76 20.88 -11.03
N VAL A 82 -10.38 19.59 -10.97
CA VAL A 82 -9.11 19.07 -11.50
C VAL A 82 -9.32 17.86 -12.39
N SER A 83 -8.32 17.52 -13.20
CA SER A 83 -8.39 16.30 -14.02
C SER A 83 -8.35 15.02 -13.18
N LYS A 84 -9.06 13.97 -13.62
CA LYS A 84 -9.00 12.61 -13.06
C LYS A 84 -7.55 12.11 -12.88
N SER A 85 -6.71 12.30 -13.89
CA SER A 85 -5.30 11.86 -13.84
C SER A 85 -4.48 12.63 -12.80
N GLY A 86 -4.82 13.90 -12.56
CA GLY A 86 -4.27 14.71 -11.48
C GLY A 86 -4.58 14.11 -10.11
N ILE A 87 -5.83 13.72 -9.88
CA ILE A 87 -6.24 13.05 -8.64
C ILE A 87 -5.54 11.71 -8.47
N GLN A 88 -5.49 10.88 -9.52
CA GLN A 88 -4.77 9.61 -9.47
C GLN A 88 -3.31 9.80 -9.03
N LYS A 89 -2.60 10.79 -9.60
CA LYS A 89 -1.22 11.12 -9.22
C LYS A 89 -1.14 11.66 -7.80
N ALA A 90 -2.11 12.47 -7.36
CA ALA A 90 -2.14 13.02 -6.01
C ALA A 90 -2.38 11.94 -4.95
N LEU A 91 -3.32 11.01 -5.18
CA LEU A 91 -3.56 9.86 -4.29
C LEU A 91 -2.32 8.97 -4.18
N LYS A 92 -1.63 8.70 -5.30
CA LYS A 92 -0.36 7.95 -5.31
C LYS A 92 0.73 8.65 -4.49
N ARG A 93 0.82 9.99 -4.54
CA ARG A 93 1.78 10.76 -3.73
C ARG A 93 1.50 10.66 -2.23
N LEU A 94 0.23 10.57 -1.85
CA LEU A 94 -0.20 10.43 -0.45
C LEU A 94 -0.20 8.97 0.04
N ASN A 95 0.18 8.00 -0.81
CA ASN A 95 0.08 6.57 -0.54
C ASN A 95 -1.32 6.11 -0.08
N ILE A 96 -2.36 6.83 -0.49
CA ILE A 96 -3.75 6.48 -0.16
C ILE A 96 -4.20 5.39 -1.14
N THR A 97 -4.48 4.21 -0.60
CA THR A 97 -5.05 3.09 -1.34
C THR A 97 -6.35 2.69 -0.66
N TYR A 98 -7.44 2.63 -1.43
CA TYR A 98 -8.73 2.17 -0.92
C TYR A 98 -9.06 0.82 -1.51
N LYS A 99 -9.23 -0.19 -0.65
CA LYS A 99 -9.75 -1.51 -1.03
C LYS A 99 -11.23 -1.54 -0.69
N LYS A 100 -12.08 -1.66 -1.71
CA LYS A 100 -13.53 -1.81 -1.50
C LYS A 100 -13.77 -3.08 -0.66
N THR A 101 -14.51 -2.95 0.43
CA THR A 101 -15.09 -4.09 1.11
C THR A 101 -16.36 -4.47 0.38
N ILE A 102 -16.33 -5.59 -0.34
CA ILE A 102 -17.50 -6.11 -1.03
C ILE A 102 -18.43 -6.67 0.05
N LYS A 103 -19.40 -5.86 0.49
CA LYS A 103 -20.51 -6.38 1.28
C LYS A 103 -21.44 -7.10 0.31
N HIS A 104 -21.74 -8.37 0.58
CA HIS A 104 -22.72 -9.10 -0.21
C HIS A 104 -24.09 -8.41 -0.08
N SER A 105 -24.78 -8.20 -1.19
CA SER A 105 -26.08 -7.50 -1.21
C SER A 105 -27.14 -8.13 -0.31
N LYS A 106 -27.02 -9.43 -0.03
CA LYS A 106 -27.91 -10.21 0.86
C LYS A 106 -27.32 -10.44 2.27
N GLU A 107 -26.33 -9.67 2.70
CA GLU A 107 -25.72 -9.86 4.03
C GLU A 107 -26.68 -9.45 5.15
N LYS A 108 -27.27 -10.45 5.82
CA LYS A 108 -28.05 -10.27 7.05
C LYS A 108 -27.16 -10.39 8.28
N LYS A 109 -26.50 -9.28 8.66
CA LYS A 109 -25.55 -9.24 9.79
C LYS A 109 -26.12 -9.78 11.10
N GLY A 110 -27.37 -9.45 11.42
CA GLY A 110 -28.02 -9.91 12.65
C GLY A 110 -28.20 -11.43 12.70
N GLU A 111 -28.67 -12.04 11.61
CA GLU A 111 -28.84 -13.50 11.51
C GLU A 111 -27.49 -14.22 11.56
N ARG A 112 -26.49 -13.68 10.87
CA ARG A 112 -25.11 -14.20 10.91
C ARG A 112 -24.52 -14.18 12.32
N PHE A 113 -24.73 -13.10 13.07
CA PHE A 113 -24.27 -12.98 14.46
C PHE A 113 -24.95 -14.01 15.37
N LYS A 114 -26.27 -14.19 15.24
CA LYS A 114 -27.02 -15.23 15.97
C LYS A 114 -26.47 -16.62 15.67
N PHE A 115 -26.22 -16.94 14.40
CA PHE A 115 -25.66 -18.22 13.97
C PHE A 115 -24.24 -18.47 14.54
N GLN A 116 -23.36 -17.47 14.48
CA GLN A 116 -22.01 -17.58 15.05
C GLN A 116 -22.03 -17.81 16.56
N ASN A 117 -22.90 -17.11 17.30
CA ASN A 117 -23.05 -17.32 18.74
C ASN A 117 -23.60 -18.71 19.05
N LYS A 118 -24.51 -19.22 18.22
CA LYS A 118 -25.04 -20.59 18.33
C LYS A 118 -23.93 -21.64 18.16
N ILE A 119 -23.07 -21.50 17.14
CA ILE A 119 -21.91 -22.39 16.93
C ILE A 119 -20.95 -22.34 18.12
N LYS A 120 -20.61 -21.13 18.61
CA LYS A 120 -19.72 -20.97 19.77
C LYS A 120 -20.26 -21.72 21.00
N ARG A 121 -21.57 -21.62 21.26
CA ARG A 121 -22.22 -22.34 22.38
C ARG A 121 -22.11 -23.85 22.26
N TYR A 122 -22.25 -24.42 21.06
CA TYR A 122 -22.12 -25.87 20.87
C TYR A 122 -20.67 -26.35 21.03
N LYS A 123 -19.70 -25.58 20.53
CA LYS A 123 -18.27 -25.87 20.75
C LYS A 123 -17.89 -25.84 22.23
N ASN A 124 -18.39 -24.86 22.99
CA ASN A 124 -18.15 -24.77 24.44
C ASN A 124 -18.77 -25.94 25.23
N LYS A 125 -19.73 -26.65 24.65
CA LYS A 125 -20.36 -27.85 25.24
C LYS A 125 -19.78 -29.15 24.67
N GLU A 126 -18.65 -29.08 23.96
CA GLU A 126 -17.98 -30.20 23.29
C GLU A 126 -18.88 -31.00 22.32
N LYS A 127 -19.95 -30.37 21.81
CA LYS A 127 -20.85 -31.02 20.84
C LYS A 127 -20.22 -30.97 19.44
N VAL A 128 -20.22 -32.11 18.75
CA VAL A 128 -19.78 -32.23 17.36
C VAL A 128 -20.76 -31.48 16.46
N VAL A 129 -20.27 -30.50 15.69
CA VAL A 129 -21.08 -29.71 14.75
C VAL A 129 -20.87 -30.29 13.35
N VAL A 130 -21.90 -30.97 12.83
CA VAL A 130 -21.92 -31.49 11.45
C VAL A 130 -22.74 -30.53 10.58
N PHE A 131 -22.19 -30.13 9.43
CA PHE A 131 -22.89 -29.31 8.44
C PHE A 131 -23.34 -30.20 7.29
N THR A 132 -24.65 -30.44 7.17
CA THR A 132 -25.26 -31.12 6.03
C THR A 132 -25.65 -30.07 5.00
N ASP A 133 -24.96 -30.02 3.86
CA ASP A 133 -25.22 -29.04 2.81
C ASP A 133 -26.38 -29.49 1.92
N GLU A 134 -27.59 -29.42 2.47
CA GLU A 134 -28.83 -29.41 1.71
C GLU A 134 -29.77 -28.35 2.31
N SER A 135 -29.66 -27.14 1.75
CA SER A 135 -30.63 -26.04 1.71
C SER A 135 -31.61 -25.78 2.88
N SER A 136 -31.52 -24.52 3.33
CA SER A 136 -32.46 -23.70 4.08
C SER A 136 -32.38 -23.80 5.62
N PHE A 137 -32.21 -22.62 6.22
CA PHE A 137 -32.15 -22.32 7.65
C PHE A 137 -33.44 -22.67 8.42
N VAL A 138 -34.10 -23.79 8.12
CA VAL A 138 -35.45 -24.07 8.61
C VAL A 138 -35.45 -25.04 9.78
N ASN A 139 -34.58 -26.05 9.87
CA ASN A 139 -34.60 -26.95 11.02
C ASN A 139 -33.19 -27.37 11.48
N SER A 140 -32.81 -26.97 12.69
CA SER A 140 -31.67 -27.57 13.40
C SER A 140 -32.18 -28.68 14.30
N THR A 141 -32.25 -29.90 13.81
CA THR A 141 -32.51 -31.08 14.64
C THR A 141 -31.26 -31.44 15.44
N LEU A 142 -31.42 -31.66 16.74
CA LEU A 142 -30.40 -32.24 17.62
C LEU A 142 -30.45 -33.76 17.41
N LEU A 143 -29.51 -34.30 16.64
CA LEU A 143 -29.24 -35.75 16.67
C LEU A 143 -28.25 -36.01 17.80
N GLU A 144 -28.76 -36.51 18.93
CA GLU A 144 -27.93 -37.20 19.90
C GLU A 144 -27.54 -38.54 19.30
N LEU A 145 -26.32 -38.63 18.77
CA LEU A 145 -25.72 -39.92 18.44
C LEU A 145 -25.34 -40.61 19.76
N THR A 146 -26.31 -41.30 20.37
CA THR A 146 -26.01 -42.35 21.33
C THR A 146 -25.31 -43.47 20.59
N TYR A 147 -23.98 -43.50 20.67
CA TYR A 147 -23.21 -44.71 20.40
C TYR A 147 -23.63 -45.75 21.44
N MET A 148 -24.43 -46.74 21.02
CA MET A 148 -24.63 -47.95 21.79
C MET A 148 -23.28 -48.66 21.86
N GLN A 149 -22.60 -48.55 23.00
CA GLN A 149 -21.54 -49.50 23.37
C GLN A 149 -22.19 -50.88 23.39
N GLN A 150 -21.82 -51.73 22.43
CA GLN A 150 -22.12 -53.15 22.51
C GLN A 150 -21.06 -53.78 23.43
N ASP A 151 -21.39 -53.86 24.71
CA ASP A 151 -20.77 -54.79 25.65
C ASP A 151 -21.38 -56.18 25.42
N THR A 152 -20.62 -57.08 24.81
CA THR A 152 -20.16 -58.40 25.31
C THR A 152 -19.50 -59.19 24.20
#